data_AF-A0AAU0YBJ3-F1
#
_entry.id   AF-A0AAU0YBJ3-F1
#
_cell.length_a   1.000
_cell.length_b   1.000
_cell.length_c   1.000
_cell.angle_alpha   90.00
_cell.angle_beta   90.00
_cell.angle_gamma   90.00
#
_symmetry.space_group_name_H-M   'P 1'
#
loop_
_entity.id
_entity.type
_entity.pdbx_description
1 polymer ?
#
loop_
_entity_poly.entity_id
_entity_poly.type
_entity_poly.pdbx_seq_one_letter_code
_entity_poly.pdbx_strand_id
1 'polypeptide(L)'
;MALDEARQGAHGGGCTCGDCPHGAREGHRRAVAAFLAKRDELAAGQGLPTGVAQSASATRQWVSDELTESARTVAERSREAGDAWLHQVWVRTLAVVWGGVALLAIGEAGTAIGAGWSTARTAGLVAALVTAGLLTGAARFHRARGGVLAPLIGEDNRLSTSRAVAVAWVLLAVFSVLVLALQLAGASGHAERDALIDGLELARGAGVLTALALVCAIAVVVRRVVTVRALAGRLQKLRADRPRAADLLTDDSGRGSFTDVQYVLVSAVAVLFAVVRLARRPEQLPDLPWGLALLVGVSAATYFAGKYTEGGRPVVLSVVRAREPGDLDAPIRTGDDIEIRGAGFVPPGAGAPDRLARVVVRIGRVHVHVPLVPVAGGFANPADTVLTVPVPVEVEPGLVDVQVVTAAGVETNRVEIDVTD
;
A
#
# COMPACT_ATOMS: atom_id res chain seq x y z
N MET A 1 -52.05 -1.76 4.95
CA MET A 1 -51.50 -3.07 5.39
C MET A 1 -51.19 -3.94 4.17
N ALA A 2 -50.33 -3.46 3.26
CA ALA A 2 -49.83 -4.20 2.08
C ALA A 2 -48.74 -3.39 1.33
N LEU A 3 -47.88 -2.65 2.03
CA LEU A 3 -46.78 -1.86 1.42
C LEU A 3 -45.49 -1.85 2.25
N ASP A 4 -45.38 -2.71 3.26
CA ASP A 4 -44.20 -2.77 4.15
C ASP A 4 -43.39 -4.07 4.05
N GLU A 5 -43.72 -4.96 3.12
CA GLU A 5 -43.02 -6.25 2.94
C GLU A 5 -41.92 -6.23 1.86
N ALA A 6 -41.70 -5.12 1.15
CA ALA A 6 -40.74 -5.07 0.04
C ALA A 6 -39.33 -4.54 0.41
N ARG A 7 -39.04 -4.28 1.70
CA ARG A 7 -37.74 -3.72 2.13
C ARG A 7 -36.93 -4.56 3.13
N GLN A 8 -37.35 -5.77 3.44
CA GLN A 8 -36.61 -6.68 4.31
C GLN A 8 -36.39 -8.05 3.67
N GLY A 9 -35.82 -8.04 2.47
CA GLY A 9 -35.16 -9.22 1.91
C GLY A 9 -33.92 -9.57 2.74
N ALA A 10 -34.12 -10.41 3.74
CA ALA A 10 -33.09 -10.99 4.58
C ALA A 10 -31.95 -11.56 3.73
N HIS A 11 -30.73 -11.07 3.95
CA HIS A 11 -29.49 -11.67 3.47
C HIS A 11 -29.23 -13.00 4.19
N GLY A 12 -30.00 -14.03 3.86
CA GLY A 12 -29.72 -15.42 4.18
C GLY A 12 -29.15 -16.11 2.94
N GLY A 13 -27.87 -16.49 2.97
CA GLY A 13 -27.19 -17.19 1.87
C GLY A 13 -26.43 -16.24 0.94
N GLY A 14 -25.15 -16.52 0.72
CA GLY A 14 -24.17 -15.63 0.10
C GLY A 14 -24.64 -14.94 -1.20
N CYS A 15 -24.63 -13.61 -1.19
CA CYS A 15 -24.94 -12.81 -2.38
C CYS A 15 -23.99 -13.17 -3.53
N THR A 16 -24.59 -13.58 -4.64
CA THR A 16 -23.95 -13.84 -5.95
C THR A 16 -23.96 -12.62 -6.86
N CYS A 17 -24.40 -11.46 -6.36
CA CYS A 17 -24.38 -10.19 -7.06
C CYS A 17 -22.94 -9.78 -7.41
N GLY A 18 -22.54 -9.96 -8.68
CA GLY A 18 -21.18 -9.68 -9.16
C GLY A 18 -20.72 -8.23 -8.96
N ASP A 19 -21.67 -7.28 -8.99
CA ASP A 19 -21.36 -5.84 -8.92
C ASP A 19 -21.42 -5.25 -7.51
N CYS A 20 -21.78 -6.04 -6.49
CA CYS A 20 -21.86 -5.51 -5.13
C CYS A 20 -20.55 -5.75 -4.35
N PRO A 21 -20.14 -4.84 -3.43
CA PRO A 21 -18.91 -4.99 -2.66
C PRO A 21 -18.81 -6.26 -1.82
N HIS A 22 -19.96 -6.82 -1.40
CA HIS A 22 -19.99 -8.07 -0.65
C HIS A 22 -19.74 -9.28 -1.56
N GLY A 23 -20.40 -9.32 -2.73
CA GLY A 23 -20.27 -10.38 -3.72
C GLY A 23 -18.87 -10.45 -4.31
N ALA A 24 -18.25 -9.29 -4.62
CA ALA A 24 -16.86 -9.24 -5.10
C ALA A 24 -15.86 -9.76 -4.06
N ARG A 25 -16.02 -9.39 -2.78
CA ARG A 25 -15.18 -9.92 -1.68
C ARG A 25 -15.36 -11.42 -1.50
N GLU A 26 -16.59 -11.91 -1.55
CA GLU A 26 -16.87 -13.33 -1.37
C GLU A 26 -16.41 -14.15 -2.58
N GLY A 27 -16.52 -13.60 -3.79
CA GLY A 27 -15.93 -14.16 -5.01
C GLY A 27 -14.40 -14.29 -4.90
N HIS A 28 -13.72 -13.23 -4.43
CA HIS A 28 -12.28 -13.28 -4.19
C HIS A 28 -11.90 -14.31 -3.11
N ARG A 29 -12.63 -14.38 -1.99
CA ARG A 29 -12.39 -15.38 -0.94
C ARG A 29 -12.52 -16.80 -1.45
N ARG A 30 -13.58 -17.10 -2.21
CA ARG A 30 -13.78 -18.41 -2.84
C ARG A 30 -12.68 -18.75 -3.83
N ALA A 31 -12.26 -17.79 -4.66
CA ALA A 31 -11.16 -17.98 -5.60
C ALA A 31 -9.83 -18.28 -4.86
N VAL A 32 -9.54 -17.57 -3.76
CA VAL A 32 -8.36 -17.86 -2.91
C VAL A 32 -8.46 -19.24 -2.29
N ALA A 33 -9.61 -19.62 -1.73
CA ALA A 33 -9.79 -20.95 -1.14
C ALA A 33 -9.61 -22.07 -2.17
N ALA A 34 -10.20 -21.92 -3.36
CA ALA A 34 -10.05 -22.86 -4.46
C ALA A 34 -8.59 -22.97 -4.93
N PHE A 35 -7.88 -21.84 -5.04
CA PHE A 35 -6.46 -21.82 -5.38
C PHE A 35 -5.61 -22.55 -4.34
N LEU A 36 -5.85 -22.29 -3.04
CA LEU A 36 -5.09 -22.94 -1.97
C LEU A 36 -5.32 -24.44 -1.95
N ALA A 37 -6.57 -24.89 -2.11
CA ALA A 37 -6.90 -26.31 -2.21
C ALA A 37 -6.17 -26.96 -3.39
N LYS A 38 -6.24 -26.35 -4.58
CA LYS A 38 -5.56 -26.83 -5.79
C LYS A 38 -4.04 -26.89 -5.61
N ARG A 39 -3.43 -25.87 -5.00
CA ARG A 39 -1.99 -25.86 -4.69
C ARG A 39 -1.62 -27.02 -3.78
N ASP A 40 -2.40 -27.25 -2.73
CA ASP A 40 -2.10 -28.28 -1.74
C ASP A 40 -2.31 -29.70 -2.32
N GLU A 41 -3.30 -29.90 -3.20
CA GLU A 41 -3.50 -31.13 -3.98
C GLU A 41 -2.31 -31.41 -4.90
N LEU A 42 -1.86 -30.41 -5.67
CA LEU A 42 -0.71 -30.53 -6.57
C LEU A 42 0.61 -30.72 -5.79
N ALA A 43 0.76 -30.09 -4.63
CA ALA A 43 1.90 -30.32 -3.73
C ALA A 43 1.93 -31.75 -3.19
N ALA A 44 0.76 -32.39 -3.03
CA ALA A 44 0.63 -33.79 -2.65
C ALA A 44 0.77 -34.77 -3.84
N GLY A 45 1.03 -34.27 -5.05
CA GLY A 45 1.14 -35.08 -6.27
C GLY A 45 -0.18 -35.62 -6.80
N GLN A 46 -1.32 -35.06 -6.37
CA GLN A 46 -2.65 -35.47 -6.81
C GLN A 46 -3.12 -34.64 -8.02
N GLY A 47 -4.03 -35.18 -8.82
CA GLY A 47 -4.64 -34.46 -9.94
C GLY A 47 -3.78 -34.34 -11.21
N LEU A 48 -2.65 -35.05 -11.29
CA LEU A 48 -1.77 -35.06 -12.46
C LEU A 48 -2.35 -35.91 -13.61
N PRO A 49 -2.36 -35.40 -14.86
CA PRO A 49 -2.70 -36.21 -16.02
C PRO A 49 -1.70 -37.37 -16.21
N THR A 50 -2.21 -38.56 -16.55
CA THR A 50 -1.41 -39.79 -16.69
C THR A 50 -0.29 -39.67 -17.73
N GLY A 51 -0.49 -38.91 -18.81
CA GLY A 51 0.53 -38.68 -19.84
C GLY A 51 1.67 -37.76 -19.39
N VAL A 52 1.44 -36.89 -18.42
CA VAL A 52 2.45 -35.93 -17.92
C VAL A 52 3.24 -36.54 -16.76
N ALA A 53 2.60 -37.39 -15.95
CA ALA A 53 3.20 -38.06 -14.81
C ALA A 53 4.40 -38.97 -15.16
N GLN A 54 4.62 -39.26 -16.44
CA GLN A 54 5.74 -40.08 -16.92
C GLN A 54 7.07 -39.32 -16.99
N SER A 55 7.05 -37.98 -16.93
CA SER A 55 8.26 -37.14 -16.93
C SER A 55 8.18 -36.09 -15.82
N ALA A 56 9.23 -36.01 -15.00
CA ALA A 56 9.34 -35.04 -13.92
C ALA A 56 9.36 -33.59 -14.45
N SER A 57 10.03 -33.34 -15.58
CA SER A 57 10.09 -32.02 -16.20
C SER A 57 8.72 -31.62 -16.77
N ALA A 58 8.05 -32.54 -17.46
CA ALA A 58 6.70 -32.31 -17.99
C ALA A 58 5.69 -32.05 -16.85
N THR A 59 5.80 -32.81 -15.76
CA THR A 59 4.97 -32.63 -14.55
C THR A 59 5.17 -31.26 -13.94
N ARG A 60 6.42 -30.83 -13.76
CA ARG A 60 6.73 -29.52 -13.19
C ARG A 60 6.20 -28.37 -14.06
N GLN A 61 6.40 -28.47 -15.37
CA GLN A 61 5.92 -27.44 -16.31
C GLN A 61 4.38 -27.35 -16.27
N TRP A 62 3.70 -28.50 -16.36
CA TRP A 62 2.24 -28.55 -16.32
C TRP A 62 1.67 -27.99 -15.02
N VAL A 63 2.23 -28.41 -13.86
CA VAL A 63 1.84 -27.89 -12.54
C VAL A 63 2.03 -26.37 -12.47
N SER A 64 3.16 -25.89 -12.98
CA SER A 64 3.47 -24.45 -13.00
C SER A 64 2.47 -23.67 -13.84
N ASP A 65 2.11 -24.17 -15.03
CA ASP A 65 1.16 -23.52 -15.94
C ASP A 65 -0.26 -23.51 -15.33
N GLU A 66 -0.69 -24.63 -14.77
CA GLU A 66 -2.00 -24.81 -14.15
C GLU A 66 -2.19 -23.95 -12.88
N LEU A 67 -1.13 -23.74 -12.11
CA LEU A 67 -1.10 -22.82 -10.97
C LEU A 67 -1.01 -21.37 -11.41
N THR A 68 -0.26 -21.07 -12.48
CA THR A 68 -0.15 -19.73 -13.05
C THR A 68 -1.51 -19.25 -13.56
N GLU A 69 -2.25 -20.10 -14.29
CA GLU A 69 -3.59 -19.79 -14.75
C GLU A 69 -4.55 -19.53 -13.57
N SER A 70 -4.57 -20.42 -12.59
CA SER A 70 -5.43 -20.26 -11.41
C SER A 70 -5.08 -18.99 -10.61
N ALA A 71 -3.79 -18.67 -10.50
CA ALA A 71 -3.33 -17.45 -9.85
C ALA A 71 -3.81 -16.18 -10.57
N ARG A 72 -3.84 -16.18 -11.91
CA ARG A 72 -4.38 -15.06 -12.70
C ARG A 72 -5.85 -14.81 -12.36
N THR A 73 -6.66 -15.87 -12.25
CA THR A 73 -8.07 -15.77 -11.84
C THR A 73 -8.19 -15.15 -10.43
N VAL A 74 -7.37 -15.56 -9.46
CA VAL A 74 -7.37 -14.96 -8.12
C VAL A 74 -7.01 -13.47 -8.17
N ALA A 75 -6.01 -13.10 -8.97
CA ALA A 75 -5.56 -11.72 -9.14
C ALA A 75 -6.63 -10.84 -9.82
N GLU A 76 -7.37 -11.38 -10.78
CA GLU A 76 -8.52 -10.69 -11.40
C GLU A 76 -9.63 -10.45 -10.38
N ARG A 77 -10.03 -11.47 -9.62
CA ARG A 77 -11.02 -11.32 -8.54
C ARG A 77 -10.55 -10.35 -7.44
N SER A 78 -9.26 -10.31 -7.16
CA SER A 78 -8.64 -9.35 -6.23
C SER A 78 -8.83 -7.91 -6.71
N ARG A 79 -8.61 -7.66 -8.01
CA ARG A 79 -8.82 -6.35 -8.66
C ARG A 79 -10.29 -5.93 -8.63
N GLU A 80 -11.21 -6.82 -9.02
CA GLU A 80 -12.67 -6.57 -8.94
C GLU A 80 -13.11 -6.20 -7.51
N ALA A 81 -12.63 -6.94 -6.51
CA ALA A 81 -12.90 -6.65 -5.11
C ALA A 81 -12.28 -5.31 -4.64
N GLY A 82 -11.14 -4.92 -5.23
CA GLY A 82 -10.48 -3.63 -5.01
C GLY A 82 -11.32 -2.47 -5.51
N ASP A 83 -11.83 -2.55 -6.73
CA ASP A 83 -12.67 -1.51 -7.32
C ASP A 83 -13.99 -1.33 -6.56
N ALA A 84 -14.63 -2.44 -6.18
CA ALA A 84 -15.84 -2.39 -5.36
C ALA A 84 -15.56 -1.84 -3.94
N TRP A 85 -14.36 -2.09 -3.39
CA TRP A 85 -13.93 -1.50 -2.13
C TRP A 85 -13.76 0.01 -2.24
N LEU A 86 -13.14 0.52 -3.31
CA LEU A 86 -12.99 1.97 -3.53
C LEU A 86 -14.35 2.66 -3.57
N HIS A 87 -15.35 2.03 -4.20
CA HIS A 87 -16.72 2.54 -4.23
C HIS A 87 -17.37 2.56 -2.84
N GLN A 88 -17.14 1.56 -2.00
CA GLN A 88 -17.69 1.57 -0.64
C GLN A 88 -16.96 2.57 0.28
N VAL A 89 -15.66 2.73 0.08
CA VAL A 89 -14.82 3.56 0.95
C VAL A 89 -15.11 5.03 0.80
N TRP A 90 -15.31 5.55 -0.42
CA TRP A 90 -15.59 6.98 -0.55
C TRP A 90 -16.91 7.36 0.16
N VAL A 91 -17.93 6.50 0.10
CA VAL A 91 -19.20 6.71 0.82
C VAL A 91 -18.97 6.67 2.33
N ARG A 92 -18.23 5.67 2.83
CA ARG A 92 -17.94 5.55 4.27
C ARG A 92 -17.10 6.72 4.77
N THR A 93 -16.09 7.15 4.02
CA THR A 93 -15.24 8.28 4.38
C THR A 93 -16.06 9.57 4.42
N LEU A 94 -16.99 9.79 3.48
CA LEU A 94 -17.91 10.92 3.56
C LEU A 94 -18.85 10.83 4.76
N ALA A 95 -19.37 9.64 5.07
CA ALA A 95 -20.18 9.43 6.27
C ALA A 95 -19.39 9.76 7.55
N VAL A 96 -18.10 9.42 7.62
CA VAL A 96 -17.21 9.80 8.73
C VAL A 96 -16.98 11.32 8.78
N VAL A 97 -16.75 11.97 7.63
CA VAL A 97 -16.58 13.43 7.57
C VAL A 97 -17.83 14.15 8.07
N TRP A 98 -19.01 13.81 7.55
CA TRP A 98 -20.28 14.41 7.98
C TRP A 98 -20.69 14.01 9.40
N GLY A 99 -20.37 12.78 9.82
CA GLY A 99 -20.51 12.35 11.21
C GLY A 99 -19.64 13.17 12.16
N GLY A 100 -18.41 13.52 11.74
CA GLY A 100 -17.54 14.44 12.47
C GLY A 100 -18.13 15.84 12.63
N VAL A 101 -18.74 16.39 11.57
CA VAL A 101 -19.46 17.67 11.64
C VAL A 101 -20.64 17.57 12.62
N ALA A 102 -21.43 16.50 12.56
CA ALA A 102 -22.55 16.29 13.47
C ALA A 102 -22.09 16.15 14.94
N LEU A 103 -21.01 15.41 15.18
CA LEU A 103 -20.41 15.27 16.51
C LEU A 103 -19.87 16.60 17.05
N LEU A 104 -19.23 17.41 16.19
CA LEU A 104 -18.80 18.76 16.55
C LEU A 104 -20.01 19.62 16.94
N ALA A 105 -21.07 19.62 16.13
CA ALA A 105 -22.30 20.36 16.42
C ALA A 105 -22.95 19.93 17.75
N ILE A 106 -23.02 18.62 18.02
CA ILE A 106 -23.53 18.09 19.29
C ILE A 106 -22.64 18.51 20.46
N GLY A 107 -21.32 18.43 20.31
CA GLY A 107 -20.36 18.82 21.35
C GLY A 107 -20.42 20.32 21.66
N GLU A 108 -20.52 21.16 20.62
CA GLU A 108 -20.68 22.61 20.80
C GLU A 108 -22.03 22.96 21.42
N ALA A 109 -23.13 22.33 20.99
CA ALA A 109 -24.45 22.52 21.60
C ALA A 109 -24.45 22.08 23.08
N GLY A 110 -23.85 20.93 23.39
CA GLY A 110 -23.73 20.43 24.76
C GLY A 110 -22.90 21.34 25.65
N THR A 111 -21.76 21.83 25.16
CA THR A 111 -20.90 22.77 25.90
C THR A 111 -21.44 24.20 25.92
N ALA A 112 -22.43 24.54 25.09
CA ALA A 112 -23.14 25.81 25.14
C ALA A 112 -24.14 25.89 26.29
N ILE A 113 -24.60 24.75 26.82
CA ILE A 113 -25.46 24.70 28.00
C ILE A 113 -24.68 25.27 29.18
N GLY A 114 -25.13 26.42 29.71
CA GLY A 114 -24.48 27.14 30.81
C GLY A 114 -23.43 28.17 30.37
N ALA A 115 -22.61 27.88 29.36
CA ALA A 115 -21.58 28.82 28.89
C ALA A 115 -22.08 29.84 27.85
N GLY A 116 -23.25 29.64 27.25
CA GLY A 116 -23.85 30.51 26.23
C GLY A 116 -23.20 30.35 24.85
N TRP A 117 -23.89 30.69 23.76
CA TRP A 117 -23.39 30.52 22.39
C TRP A 117 -22.43 31.65 21.98
N SER A 118 -21.29 31.31 21.35
CA SER A 118 -20.26 32.29 20.98
C SER A 118 -20.00 32.33 19.46
N THR A 119 -19.44 33.44 18.99
CA THR A 119 -19.02 33.61 17.59
C THR A 119 -18.01 32.55 17.16
N ALA A 120 -17.10 32.16 18.04
CA ALA A 120 -16.11 31.11 17.80
C ALA A 120 -16.74 29.76 17.48
N ARG A 121 -17.85 29.39 18.13
CA ARG A 121 -18.61 28.16 17.83
C ARG A 121 -19.26 28.22 16.47
N THR A 122 -19.94 29.33 16.16
CA THR A 122 -20.50 29.55 14.81
C THR A 122 -19.41 29.44 13.74
N ALA A 123 -18.26 30.06 13.95
CA ALA A 123 -17.12 29.99 13.03
C ALA A 123 -16.57 28.56 12.92
N GLY A 124 -16.47 27.81 14.02
CA GLY A 124 -16.10 26.40 14.06
C GLY A 124 -17.01 25.53 13.20
N LEU A 125 -18.33 25.66 13.36
CA LEU A 125 -19.31 24.89 12.58
C LEU A 125 -19.33 25.28 11.11
N VAL A 126 -19.27 26.57 10.80
CA VAL A 126 -19.22 27.03 9.41
C VAL A 126 -17.91 26.55 8.74
N ALA A 127 -16.78 26.60 9.44
CA ALA A 127 -15.51 26.05 8.94
C ALA A 127 -15.61 24.54 8.67
N ALA A 128 -16.26 23.80 9.57
CA ALA A 128 -16.47 22.37 9.43
C ALA A 128 -17.38 22.04 8.23
N LEU A 129 -18.46 22.79 8.05
CA LEU A 129 -19.37 22.65 6.90
C LEU A 129 -18.66 22.95 5.58
N VAL A 130 -17.89 24.03 5.51
CA VAL A 130 -17.12 24.41 4.31
C VAL A 130 -16.09 23.34 4.00
N THR A 131 -15.34 22.87 4.99
CA THR A 131 -14.32 21.82 4.82
C THR A 131 -14.97 20.51 4.37
N ALA A 132 -16.07 20.08 5.01
CA ALA A 132 -16.82 18.90 4.60
C ALA A 132 -17.40 19.03 3.18
N GLY A 133 -17.89 20.22 2.81
CA GLY A 133 -18.36 20.54 1.46
C GLY A 133 -17.26 20.42 0.40
N LEU A 134 -16.08 21.00 0.66
CA LEU A 134 -14.90 20.92 -0.22
C LEU A 134 -14.41 19.47 -0.36
N LEU A 135 -14.32 18.73 0.76
CA LEU A 135 -13.96 17.31 0.75
C LEU A 135 -15.00 16.47 -0.01
N THR A 136 -16.28 16.80 0.11
CA THR A 136 -17.36 16.15 -0.67
C THR A 136 -17.21 16.43 -2.16
N GLY A 137 -16.93 17.67 -2.55
CA GLY A 137 -16.64 18.05 -3.93
C GLY A 137 -15.45 17.28 -4.50
N ALA A 138 -14.31 17.30 -3.79
CA ALA A 138 -13.11 16.55 -4.17
C ALA A 138 -13.37 15.04 -4.26
N ALA A 139 -14.13 14.48 -3.32
CA ALA A 139 -14.50 13.06 -3.33
C ALA A 139 -15.32 12.68 -4.56
N ARG A 140 -16.24 13.54 -5.00
CA ARG A 140 -17.03 13.29 -6.21
C ARG A 140 -16.17 13.31 -7.47
N PHE A 141 -15.25 14.27 -7.58
CA PHE A 141 -14.30 14.33 -8.70
C PHE A 141 -13.37 13.11 -8.73
N HIS A 142 -12.97 12.59 -7.58
CA HIS A 142 -12.04 11.46 -7.46
C HIS A 142 -12.70 10.13 -7.07
N ARG A 143 -14.02 9.97 -7.29
CA ARG A 143 -14.78 8.77 -6.89
C ARG A 143 -14.19 7.45 -7.42
N ALA A 144 -13.68 7.47 -8.66
CA ALA A 144 -13.05 6.31 -9.29
C ALA A 144 -11.70 5.92 -8.66
N ARG A 145 -11.10 6.80 -7.84
CA ARG A 145 -9.80 6.60 -7.19
C ARG A 145 -9.92 6.59 -5.66
N GLY A 146 -11.10 6.26 -5.11
CA GLY A 146 -11.32 6.19 -3.65
C GLY A 146 -11.76 7.51 -3.01
N GLY A 147 -12.16 8.51 -3.80
CA GLY A 147 -12.74 9.77 -3.32
C GLY A 147 -11.74 10.62 -2.52
N VAL A 148 -12.07 10.93 -1.26
CA VAL A 148 -11.23 11.75 -0.37
C VAL A 148 -9.84 11.15 -0.18
N LEU A 149 -9.70 9.82 -0.26
CA LEU A 149 -8.41 9.14 -0.06
C LEU A 149 -7.52 9.15 -1.30
N ALA A 150 -8.01 9.60 -2.47
CA ALA A 150 -7.26 9.57 -3.72
C ALA A 150 -5.87 10.23 -3.63
N PRO A 151 -5.68 11.39 -2.96
CA PRO A 151 -4.35 11.99 -2.79
C PRO A 151 -3.39 11.13 -1.96
N LEU A 152 -3.92 10.27 -1.09
CA LEU A 152 -3.13 9.41 -0.21
C LEU A 152 -2.64 8.14 -0.91
N ILE A 153 -3.25 7.77 -2.03
CA ILE A 153 -2.87 6.57 -2.79
C ILE A 153 -1.64 6.86 -3.64
N GLY A 154 -0.58 6.10 -3.42
CA GLY A 154 0.68 6.15 -4.16
C GLY A 154 0.56 5.60 -5.59
N GLU A 155 1.62 5.81 -6.38
CA GLU A 155 1.73 5.25 -7.74
C GLU A 155 1.67 3.69 -7.73
N ASP A 156 2.09 3.07 -6.64
CA ASP A 156 2.03 1.62 -6.37
C ASP A 156 0.66 1.14 -5.87
N ASN A 157 -0.38 1.97 -5.89
CA ASN A 157 -1.74 1.65 -5.45
C ASN A 157 -1.85 1.30 -3.94
N ARG A 158 -0.91 1.76 -3.12
CA ARG A 158 -0.92 1.63 -1.65
C ARG A 158 -1.20 2.97 -1.00
N LEU A 159 -1.68 2.99 0.25
CA LEU A 159 -1.73 4.24 1.01
C LEU A 159 -0.31 4.68 1.42
N SER A 160 0.02 5.94 1.19
CA SER A 160 1.33 6.51 1.54
C SER A 160 1.31 7.16 2.92
N THR A 161 2.15 6.65 3.82
CA THR A 161 2.34 7.17 5.17
C THR A 161 2.68 8.67 5.19
N SER A 162 3.66 9.10 4.39
CA SER A 162 4.04 10.51 4.34
C SER A 162 2.97 11.42 3.76
N ARG A 163 2.22 10.98 2.74
CA ARG A 163 1.08 11.77 2.23
C ARG A 163 -0.04 11.87 3.25
N ALA A 164 -0.35 10.79 3.96
CA ALA A 164 -1.39 10.79 5.00
C ALA A 164 -1.06 11.76 6.14
N VAL A 165 0.18 11.72 6.64
CA VAL A 165 0.66 12.66 7.67
C VAL A 165 0.62 14.10 7.15
N ALA A 166 1.15 14.37 5.96
CA ALA A 166 1.13 15.72 5.39
C ALA A 166 -0.28 16.26 5.19
N VAL A 167 -1.21 15.45 4.66
CA VAL A 167 -2.61 15.84 4.49
C VAL A 167 -3.30 16.12 5.83
N ALA A 168 -3.02 15.34 6.87
CA ALA A 168 -3.57 15.61 8.21
C ALA A 168 -3.13 16.99 8.74
N TRP A 169 -1.84 17.33 8.60
CA TRP A 169 -1.32 18.65 8.99
C TRP A 169 -1.87 19.79 8.11
N VAL A 170 -1.99 19.59 6.80
CA VAL A 170 -2.58 20.57 5.88
C VAL A 170 -4.05 20.82 6.25
N LEU A 171 -4.83 19.76 6.49
CA LEU A 171 -6.24 19.89 6.88
C LEU A 171 -6.38 20.64 8.20
N LEU A 172 -5.55 20.33 9.19
CA LEU A 172 -5.52 21.06 10.46
C LEU A 172 -5.23 22.55 10.26
N ALA A 173 -4.20 22.88 9.47
CA ALA A 173 -3.80 24.26 9.23
C ALA A 173 -4.88 25.05 8.48
N VAL A 174 -5.42 24.48 7.40
CA VAL A 174 -6.51 25.11 6.61
C VAL A 174 -7.75 25.30 7.48
N PHE A 175 -8.12 24.30 8.27
CA PHE A 175 -9.26 24.39 9.19
C PHE A 175 -9.05 25.50 10.24
N SER A 176 -7.86 25.56 10.85
CA SER A 176 -7.53 26.59 11.86
C SER A 176 -7.62 28.00 11.29
N VAL A 177 -7.05 28.22 10.09
CA VAL A 177 -7.12 29.51 9.40
C VAL A 177 -8.56 29.86 9.02
N LEU A 178 -9.36 28.89 8.58
CA LEU A 178 -10.76 29.11 8.23
C LEU A 178 -11.59 29.53 9.45
N VAL A 179 -11.36 28.91 10.61
CA VAL A 179 -12.01 29.29 11.88
C VAL A 179 -11.66 30.73 12.26
N LEU A 180 -10.39 31.13 12.14
CA LEU A 180 -9.96 32.51 12.43
C LEU A 180 -10.52 33.52 11.42
N ALA A 181 -10.50 33.19 10.13
CA ALA A 181 -11.04 34.06 9.08
C ALA A 181 -12.55 34.31 9.25
N LEU A 182 -13.30 33.28 9.64
CA LEU A 182 -14.74 33.41 9.89
C LEU A 182 -15.04 34.20 11.17
N GLN A 183 -14.22 34.06 12.22
CA GLN A 183 -14.32 34.93 13.39
C GLN A 183 -14.02 36.39 13.03
N LEU A 184 -12.98 36.63 12.23
CA LEU A 184 -12.63 37.98 11.79
C LEU A 184 -13.74 38.63 10.95
N ALA A 185 -14.40 37.85 10.09
CA ALA A 185 -15.55 38.30 9.31
C ALA A 185 -16.78 38.62 10.19
N GLY A 186 -16.94 37.91 11.32
CA GLY A 186 -18.02 38.14 12.28
C GLY A 186 -17.71 39.19 13.35
N ALA A 187 -16.44 39.57 13.53
CA ALA A 187 -16.01 40.54 14.54
C ALA A 187 -16.57 41.93 14.22
N SER A 188 -17.20 42.56 15.21
CA SER A 188 -17.82 43.89 15.07
C SER A 188 -16.93 45.02 15.65
N GLY A 189 -16.15 44.72 16.69
CA GLY A 189 -15.27 45.68 17.38
C GLY A 189 -13.83 45.69 16.86
N HIS A 190 -13.16 46.84 16.93
CA HIS A 190 -11.76 47.00 16.51
C HIS A 190 -10.81 46.16 17.38
N ALA A 191 -10.97 46.18 18.70
CA ALA A 191 -10.14 45.41 19.63
C ALA A 191 -10.25 43.87 19.44
N GLU A 192 -11.42 43.39 19.04
CA GLU A 192 -11.64 41.96 18.74
C GLU A 192 -10.94 41.55 17.44
N ARG A 193 -10.95 42.43 16.43
CA ARG A 193 -10.21 42.22 15.17
C ARG A 193 -8.71 42.22 15.42
N ASP A 194 -8.21 43.18 16.19
CA ASP A 194 -6.79 43.28 16.52
C ASP A 194 -6.31 42.02 17.26
N ALA A 195 -7.07 41.53 18.24
CA ALA A 195 -6.75 40.29 18.95
C ALA A 195 -6.70 39.04 18.04
N LEU A 196 -7.59 38.96 17.04
CA LEU A 196 -7.57 37.86 16.06
C LEU A 196 -6.40 37.96 15.08
N ILE A 197 -6.02 39.18 14.70
CA ILE A 197 -4.83 39.44 13.87
C ILE A 197 -3.57 39.08 14.67
N ASP A 198 -3.50 39.46 15.94
CA ASP A 198 -2.43 39.06 16.87
C ASP A 198 -2.40 37.53 17.06
N GLY A 199 -3.56 36.88 17.01
CA GLY A 199 -3.69 35.42 17.05
C GLY A 199 -3.09 34.69 15.84
N LEU A 200 -2.90 35.39 14.72
CA LEU A 200 -2.21 34.90 13.52
C LEU A 200 -0.70 35.16 13.55
N GLU A 201 -0.17 35.80 14.60
CA GLU A 201 1.26 36.09 14.71
C GLU A 201 2.10 34.82 14.61
N LEU A 202 3.21 34.95 13.88
CA LEU A 202 4.17 33.86 13.67
C LEU A 202 4.68 33.30 15.00
N ALA A 203 4.86 34.14 16.02
CA ALA A 203 5.32 33.71 17.34
C ALA A 203 4.40 32.65 17.97
N ARG A 204 3.08 32.74 17.73
CA ARG A 204 2.06 31.81 18.26
C ARG A 204 1.86 30.58 17.37
N GLY A 205 2.06 30.74 16.06
CA GLY A 205 1.89 29.67 15.06
C GLY A 205 3.17 28.91 14.69
N ALA A 206 4.35 29.34 15.14
CA ALA A 206 5.64 28.86 14.66
C ALA A 206 5.77 27.33 14.74
N GLY A 207 5.41 26.71 15.88
CA GLY A 207 5.53 25.26 16.06
C GLY A 207 4.71 24.45 15.05
N VAL A 208 3.44 24.82 14.83
CA VAL A 208 2.56 24.14 13.85
C VAL A 208 3.03 24.39 12.43
N LEU A 209 3.44 25.62 12.09
CA LEU A 209 3.92 25.96 10.76
C LEU A 209 5.24 25.26 10.44
N THR A 210 6.16 25.15 11.41
CA THR A 210 7.39 24.38 11.26
C THR A 210 7.09 22.89 11.07
N ALA A 211 6.20 22.30 11.88
CA ALA A 211 5.79 20.91 11.72
C ALA A 211 5.16 20.67 10.34
N LEU A 212 4.22 21.52 9.92
CA LEU A 212 3.58 21.49 8.59
C LEU A 212 4.61 21.56 7.46
N ALA A 213 5.50 22.56 7.51
CA ALA A 213 6.54 22.75 6.49
C ALA A 213 7.43 21.51 6.39
N LEU A 214 7.83 20.95 7.54
CA LEU A 214 8.69 19.78 7.62
C LEU A 214 8.01 18.52 7.06
N VAL A 215 6.78 18.20 7.49
CA VAL A 215 6.08 17.00 6.98
C VAL A 215 5.76 17.10 5.49
N CYS A 216 5.46 18.29 4.98
CA CYS A 216 5.27 18.55 3.56
C CYS A 216 6.58 18.34 2.79
N ALA A 217 7.69 18.90 3.28
CA ALA A 217 9.01 18.71 2.68
C ALA A 217 9.39 17.23 2.65
N ILE A 218 9.19 16.50 3.75
CA ILE A 218 9.47 15.06 3.84
C ILE A 218 8.60 14.25 2.88
N ALA A 219 7.31 14.58 2.74
CA ALA A 219 6.44 13.91 1.76
C ALA A 219 6.94 14.06 0.32
N VAL A 220 7.43 15.26 -0.05
CA VAL A 220 8.01 15.52 -1.38
C VAL A 220 9.35 14.81 -1.56
N VAL A 221 10.26 14.95 -0.59
CA VAL A 221 11.61 14.37 -0.65
C VAL A 221 11.54 12.83 -0.69
N VAL A 222 10.72 12.20 0.15
CA VAL A 222 10.55 10.74 0.14
C VAL A 222 9.99 10.27 -1.18
N ARG A 223 8.98 10.95 -1.75
CA ARG A 223 8.47 10.63 -3.08
C ARG A 223 9.60 10.68 -4.12
N ARG A 224 10.40 11.74 -4.13
CA ARG A 224 11.52 11.89 -5.05
C ARG A 224 12.55 10.75 -4.88
N VAL A 225 12.95 10.44 -3.65
CA VAL A 225 13.92 9.38 -3.35
C VAL A 225 13.42 8.02 -3.83
N VAL A 226 12.18 7.66 -3.48
CA VAL A 226 11.57 6.39 -3.89
C VAL A 226 11.48 6.30 -5.41
N THR A 227 11.00 7.35 -6.10
CA THR A 227 10.91 7.36 -7.57
C THR A 227 12.27 7.21 -8.22
N VAL A 228 13.28 7.99 -7.80
CA VAL A 228 14.62 7.92 -8.41
C VAL A 228 15.26 6.55 -8.17
N ARG A 229 15.14 5.99 -6.96
CA ARG A 229 15.71 4.67 -6.65
C ARG A 229 14.99 3.54 -7.36
N ALA A 230 13.68 3.64 -7.55
CA ALA A 230 12.90 2.68 -8.32
C ALA A 230 13.30 2.71 -9.81
N LEU A 231 13.38 3.90 -10.41
CA LEU A 231 13.83 4.07 -11.80
C LEU A 231 15.29 3.62 -12.00
N ALA A 232 16.14 3.78 -11.00
CA ALA A 232 17.52 3.31 -11.03
C ALA A 232 17.68 1.80 -10.72
N GLY A 233 16.59 1.05 -10.55
CA GLY A 233 16.62 -0.39 -10.23
C GLY A 233 17.21 -0.72 -8.85
N ARG A 234 17.36 0.26 -7.96
CA ARG A 234 17.88 0.08 -6.59
C ARG A 234 16.80 -0.25 -5.57
N LEU A 235 15.54 -0.06 -5.95
CA LEU A 235 14.36 -0.37 -5.17
C LEU A 235 13.34 -1.06 -6.06
N GLN A 236 12.81 -2.19 -5.62
CA GLN A 236 11.81 -2.95 -6.36
C GLN A 236 10.43 -2.64 -5.80
N LYS A 237 9.57 -2.00 -6.61
CA LYS A 237 8.21 -1.62 -6.23
C LYS A 237 7.20 -2.32 -7.12
N LEU A 238 6.28 -3.05 -6.48
CA LEU A 238 5.16 -3.69 -7.15
C LEU A 238 3.86 -2.97 -6.82
N ARG A 239 3.02 -2.82 -7.83
CA ARG A 239 1.67 -2.30 -7.67
C ARG A 239 0.85 -3.27 -6.82
N ALA A 240 0.26 -2.79 -5.72
CA ALA A 240 -0.69 -3.55 -4.93
C ALA A 240 -2.03 -3.68 -5.69
N ASP A 241 -2.72 -4.81 -5.51
CA ASP A 241 -4.03 -5.01 -6.15
C ASP A 241 -5.07 -4.03 -5.60
N ARG A 242 -4.94 -3.66 -4.32
CA ARG A 242 -5.81 -2.67 -3.65
C ARG A 242 -5.08 -1.97 -2.52
N PRO A 243 -5.40 -0.70 -2.23
CA PRO A 243 -4.93 -0.01 -1.04
C PRO A 243 -5.58 -0.61 0.22
N ARG A 244 -4.84 -0.62 1.32
CA ARG A 244 -5.29 -1.11 2.64
C ARG A 244 -4.95 -0.09 3.71
N ALA A 245 -5.80 0.03 4.73
CA ALA A 245 -5.50 0.90 5.88
C ALA A 245 -4.19 0.50 6.59
N ALA A 246 -3.87 -0.80 6.59
CA ALA A 246 -2.63 -1.33 7.13
C ALA A 246 -1.38 -0.79 6.43
N ASP A 247 -1.47 -0.37 5.16
CA ASP A 247 -0.32 0.15 4.39
C ASP A 247 0.32 1.39 5.03
N LEU A 248 -0.42 2.12 5.88
CA LEU A 248 0.14 3.25 6.64
C LEU A 248 1.14 2.81 7.72
N LEU A 249 1.05 1.56 8.15
CA LEU A 249 1.75 0.98 9.30
C LEU A 249 2.62 -0.23 8.92
N THR A 250 2.53 -0.69 7.68
CA THR A 250 3.23 -1.89 7.21
C THR A 250 4.13 -1.60 6.02
N ASP A 251 5.21 -2.37 5.90
CA ASP A 251 6.06 -2.39 4.73
C ASP A 251 5.37 -3.01 3.51
N ASP A 252 6.11 -3.07 2.38
CA ASP A 252 5.57 -3.60 1.14
C ASP A 252 5.20 -5.09 1.21
N SER A 253 5.76 -5.83 2.17
CA SER A 253 5.48 -7.24 2.44
C SER A 253 4.32 -7.43 3.43
N GLY A 254 3.75 -6.35 3.96
CA GLY A 254 2.67 -6.38 4.94
C GLY A 254 3.15 -6.62 6.38
N ARG A 255 4.44 -6.51 6.67
CA ARG A 255 5.01 -6.60 8.02
C ARG A 255 4.97 -5.23 8.68
N GLY A 256 4.78 -5.17 10.00
CA GLY A 256 4.78 -3.89 10.72
C GLY A 256 6.10 -3.15 10.54
N SER A 257 6.04 -1.90 10.08
CA SER A 257 7.21 -1.06 9.84
C SER A 257 7.38 -0.10 11.02
N PHE A 258 8.45 -0.28 11.81
CA PHE A 258 8.71 0.58 12.97
C PHE A 258 8.77 2.06 12.58
N THR A 259 9.46 2.39 11.49
CA THR A 259 9.65 3.77 11.02
C THR A 259 8.35 4.42 10.56
N ASP A 260 7.44 3.63 9.99
CA ASP A 260 6.14 4.11 9.52
C ASP A 260 5.17 4.27 10.71
N VAL A 261 5.10 3.26 11.59
CA VAL A 261 4.26 3.26 12.80
C VAL A 261 4.59 4.43 13.72
N GLN A 262 5.87 4.63 14.05
CA GLN A 262 6.28 5.71 14.93
C GLN A 262 5.95 7.08 14.34
N TYR A 263 6.07 7.25 13.01
CA TYR A 263 5.81 8.51 12.34
C TYR A 263 4.33 8.89 12.33
N VAL A 264 3.47 7.90 12.06
CA VAL A 264 2.02 8.07 12.16
C VAL A 264 1.62 8.38 13.60
N LEU A 265 2.11 7.64 14.58
CA LEU A 265 1.71 7.78 15.97
C LEU A 265 2.13 9.14 16.55
N VAL A 266 3.40 9.53 16.39
CA VAL A 266 3.91 10.82 16.86
C VAL A 266 3.14 11.98 16.21
N SER A 267 2.94 11.92 14.88
CA SER A 267 2.21 12.96 14.17
C SER A 267 0.74 13.02 14.57
N ALA A 268 0.09 11.88 14.80
CA ALA A 268 -1.30 11.83 15.25
C ALA A 268 -1.48 12.46 16.63
N VAL A 269 -0.57 12.18 17.58
CA VAL A 269 -0.58 12.81 18.92
C VAL A 269 -0.39 14.32 18.81
N ALA A 270 0.55 14.79 17.99
CA ALA A 270 0.80 16.22 17.80
C ALA A 270 -0.39 16.93 17.13
N VAL A 271 -1.02 16.33 16.12
CA VAL A 271 -2.24 16.85 15.49
C VAL A 271 -3.39 16.89 16.50
N LEU A 272 -3.59 15.82 17.28
CA LEU A 272 -4.63 15.79 18.31
C LEU A 272 -4.42 16.87 19.37
N PHE A 273 -3.18 17.05 19.83
CA PHE A 273 -2.83 18.12 20.75
C PHE A 273 -3.17 19.49 20.17
N ALA A 274 -2.81 19.75 18.90
CA ALA A 274 -3.12 21.01 18.23
C ALA A 274 -4.63 21.23 18.04
N VAL A 275 -5.40 20.19 17.70
CA VAL A 275 -6.88 20.26 17.64
C VAL A 275 -7.46 20.65 19.00
N VAL A 276 -6.98 20.04 20.09
CA VAL A 276 -7.43 20.39 21.45
C VAL A 276 -7.05 21.83 21.80
N ARG A 277 -5.86 22.30 21.41
CA ARG A 277 -5.45 23.70 21.61
C ARG A 277 -6.34 24.68 20.84
N LEU A 278 -6.68 24.38 19.59
CA LEU A 278 -7.61 25.18 18.80
C LEU A 278 -8.99 25.25 19.46
N ALA A 279 -9.51 24.12 19.94
CA ALA A 279 -10.81 24.07 20.61
C ALA A 279 -10.83 24.87 21.93
N ARG A 280 -9.70 24.94 22.63
CA ARG A 280 -9.55 25.67 23.90
C ARG A 280 -9.25 27.16 23.72
N ARG A 281 -8.62 27.54 22.61
CA ARG A 281 -8.23 28.92 22.27
C ARG A 281 -8.49 29.18 20.78
N PRO A 282 -9.76 29.28 20.36
CA PRO A 282 -10.14 29.44 18.95
C PRO A 282 -9.71 30.78 18.35
N GLU A 283 -9.33 31.76 19.16
CA GLU A 283 -8.91 33.11 18.77
C GLU A 283 -7.48 33.20 18.24
N GLN A 284 -6.71 32.10 18.28
CA GLN A 284 -5.35 32.07 17.78
C GLN A 284 -5.02 30.75 17.08
N LEU A 285 -3.93 30.75 16.30
CA LEU A 285 -3.40 29.49 15.77
C LEU A 285 -3.04 28.53 16.91
N PRO A 286 -3.13 27.20 16.67
CA PRO A 286 -2.76 26.23 17.70
C PRO A 286 -1.29 26.39 18.06
N ASP A 287 -1.04 26.81 19.29
CA ASP A 287 0.31 26.94 19.82
C ASP A 287 0.83 25.54 20.20
N LEU A 288 1.70 25.01 19.33
CA LEU A 288 2.35 23.71 19.51
C LEU A 288 3.71 23.93 20.18
N PRO A 289 3.91 23.40 21.41
CA PRO A 289 5.19 23.48 22.10
C PRO A 289 6.34 22.98 21.24
N TRP A 290 7.47 23.69 21.27
CA TRP A 290 8.68 23.31 20.52
C TRP A 290 9.13 21.87 20.79
N GLY A 291 8.93 21.35 22.00
CA GLY A 291 9.21 19.94 22.30
C GLY A 291 8.42 18.96 21.43
N LEU A 292 7.14 19.22 21.17
CA LEU A 292 6.32 18.38 20.27
C LEU A 292 6.69 18.61 18.80
N ALA A 293 6.97 19.86 18.40
CA ALA A 293 7.44 20.15 17.05
C ALA A 293 8.78 19.44 16.73
N LEU A 294 9.72 19.46 17.68
CA LEU A 294 10.99 18.73 17.59
C LEU A 294 10.78 17.23 17.56
N LEU A 295 9.87 16.69 18.37
CA LEU A 295 9.53 15.26 18.35
C LEU A 295 8.99 14.82 16.99
N VAL A 296 8.08 15.61 16.39
CA VAL A 296 7.61 15.39 15.00
C VAL A 296 8.78 15.44 14.02
N GLY A 297 9.73 16.35 14.21
CA GLY A 297 10.89 16.47 13.33
C GLY A 297 11.86 15.30 13.42
N VAL A 298 12.19 14.84 14.63
CA VAL A 298 13.00 13.63 14.85
C VAL A 298 12.30 12.43 14.23
N SER A 299 11.01 12.28 14.48
CA SER A 299 10.18 11.21 13.93
C SER A 299 10.16 11.21 12.40
N ALA A 300 10.03 12.38 11.77
CA ALA A 300 10.07 12.54 10.32
C ALA A 300 11.45 12.21 9.74
N ALA A 301 12.54 12.58 10.43
CA ALA A 301 13.89 12.23 10.05
C ALA A 301 14.15 10.72 10.14
N THR A 302 13.67 10.05 11.20
CA THR A 302 13.74 8.59 11.34
C THR A 302 12.97 7.88 10.22
N TYR A 303 11.76 8.36 9.89
CA TYR A 303 10.99 7.85 8.76
C TYR A 303 11.74 8.01 7.42
N PHE A 304 12.27 9.20 7.17
CA PHE A 304 13.06 9.46 5.95
C PHE A 304 14.29 8.55 5.87
N ALA A 305 15.04 8.41 6.96
CA ALA A 305 16.20 7.52 7.03
C ALA A 305 15.80 6.07 6.71
N GLY A 306 14.70 5.59 7.31
CA GLY A 306 14.12 4.27 6.98
C GLY A 306 13.88 4.11 5.48
N LYS A 307 13.09 5.01 4.87
CA LYS A 307 12.79 4.98 3.43
C LYS A 307 14.02 5.12 2.55
N TYR A 308 15.06 5.81 3.01
CA TYR A 308 16.32 5.94 2.28
C TYR A 308 17.17 4.66 2.35
N THR A 309 17.12 3.96 3.48
CA THR A 309 17.82 2.68 3.66
C THR A 309 17.11 1.50 3.03
N GLU A 310 15.79 1.60 2.81
CA GLU A 310 15.03 0.61 2.03
C GLU A 310 15.67 0.42 0.64
N GLY A 311 15.94 -0.83 0.31
CA GLY A 311 16.61 -1.19 -0.92
C GLY A 311 16.69 -2.70 -1.08
N GLY A 312 17.03 -3.12 -2.30
CA GLY A 312 17.12 -4.53 -2.63
C GLY A 312 17.31 -4.67 -4.13
N ARG A 313 18.46 -4.20 -4.62
CA ARG A 313 18.85 -4.50 -6.00
C ARG A 313 19.03 -6.01 -6.08
N PRO A 314 18.33 -6.71 -6.98
CA PRO A 314 18.47 -8.14 -7.09
C PRO A 314 19.88 -8.46 -7.62
N VAL A 315 20.50 -9.50 -7.07
CA VAL A 315 21.87 -9.89 -7.42
C VAL A 315 21.94 -11.41 -7.54
N VAL A 316 22.59 -11.89 -8.60
CA VAL A 316 23.01 -13.28 -8.74
C VAL A 316 24.43 -13.39 -8.21
N LEU A 317 24.63 -14.27 -7.24
CA LEU A 317 25.94 -14.51 -6.63
C LEU A 317 26.63 -15.71 -7.27
N SER A 318 25.88 -16.76 -7.60
CA SER A 318 26.42 -17.94 -8.26
C SER A 318 25.34 -18.70 -9.02
N VAL A 319 25.73 -19.39 -10.07
CA VAL A 319 24.89 -20.35 -10.80
C VAL A 319 25.61 -21.69 -10.79
N VAL A 320 24.90 -22.74 -10.38
CA VAL A 320 25.45 -24.10 -10.30
C VAL A 320 24.46 -25.10 -10.88
N ARG A 321 24.94 -26.27 -11.28
CA ARG A 321 24.06 -27.40 -11.63
C ARG A 321 23.26 -27.81 -10.38
N ALA A 322 21.95 -27.93 -10.50
CA ALA A 322 21.12 -28.49 -9.45
C ALA A 322 21.42 -29.98 -9.34
N ARG A 323 21.68 -30.47 -8.13
CA ARG A 323 22.17 -31.82 -7.87
C ARG A 323 21.14 -32.60 -7.07
N GLU A 324 20.79 -33.80 -7.52
CA GLU A 324 20.09 -34.75 -6.68
C GLU A 324 21.08 -35.57 -5.82
N PRO A 325 20.74 -35.95 -4.59
CA PRO A 325 21.61 -36.78 -3.76
C PRO A 325 22.03 -38.07 -4.49
N GLY A 326 23.32 -38.19 -4.80
CA GLY A 326 23.87 -39.34 -5.54
C GLY A 326 24.43 -38.99 -6.93
N ASP A 327 24.10 -37.82 -7.48
CA ASP A 327 24.66 -37.37 -8.77
C ASP A 327 26.16 -37.11 -8.68
N LEU A 328 26.86 -37.33 -9.79
CA LEU A 328 28.28 -36.97 -9.94
C LEU A 328 28.43 -35.49 -10.34
N ASP A 329 29.58 -34.92 -10.00
CA ASP A 329 29.93 -33.58 -10.47
C ASP A 329 30.14 -33.62 -12.00
N ALA A 330 29.39 -32.78 -12.72
CA ALA A 330 29.36 -32.73 -14.17
C ALA A 330 29.19 -31.27 -14.63
N PRO A 331 29.66 -30.93 -15.85
CA PRO A 331 29.38 -29.63 -16.44
C PRO A 331 27.86 -29.45 -16.63
N ILE A 332 27.42 -28.20 -16.74
CA ILE A 332 26.02 -27.88 -17.03
C ILE A 332 25.72 -28.29 -18.47
N ARG A 333 24.66 -29.05 -18.68
CA ARG A 333 24.18 -29.43 -20.02
C ARG A 333 22.83 -28.83 -20.33
N THR A 334 22.48 -28.84 -21.62
CA THR A 334 21.10 -28.59 -22.01
C THR A 334 20.16 -29.62 -21.37
N GLY A 335 19.02 -29.16 -20.87
CA GLY A 335 18.05 -29.99 -20.14
C GLY A 335 18.35 -30.21 -18.65
N ASP A 336 19.56 -29.91 -18.16
CA ASP A 336 19.85 -29.96 -16.72
C ASP A 336 19.08 -28.84 -16.00
N ASP A 337 18.71 -29.09 -14.75
CA ASP A 337 18.29 -28.02 -13.84
C ASP A 337 19.52 -27.27 -13.32
N ILE A 338 19.44 -25.95 -13.28
CA ILE A 338 20.43 -25.08 -12.63
C ILE A 338 19.82 -24.42 -11.39
N GLU A 339 20.64 -24.28 -10.36
CA GLU A 339 20.35 -23.52 -9.15
C GLU A 339 21.05 -22.16 -9.22
N ILE A 340 20.25 -21.11 -9.26
CA ILE A 340 20.68 -19.72 -9.27
C ILE A 340 20.56 -19.19 -7.85
N ARG A 341 21.69 -18.88 -7.22
CA ARG A 341 21.76 -18.38 -5.85
C ARG A 341 22.03 -16.89 -5.84
N GLY A 342 21.37 -16.18 -4.95
CA GLY A 342 21.49 -14.73 -4.86
C GLY A 342 20.60 -14.12 -3.79
N ALA A 343 20.13 -12.91 -4.05
CA ALA A 343 19.22 -12.20 -3.16
C ALA A 343 18.31 -11.25 -3.94
N GLY A 344 17.11 -11.01 -3.43
CA GLY A 344 16.16 -10.05 -3.98
C GLY A 344 15.42 -10.55 -5.22
N PHE A 345 15.40 -11.86 -5.49
CA PHE A 345 14.69 -12.42 -6.63
C PHE A 345 13.16 -12.27 -6.51
N VAL A 346 12.65 -12.21 -5.27
CA VAL A 346 11.23 -12.02 -4.98
C VAL A 346 11.04 -10.64 -4.33
N PRO A 347 10.62 -9.61 -5.10
CA PRO A 347 10.42 -8.27 -4.55
C PRO A 347 9.47 -8.26 -3.35
N PRO A 348 9.60 -7.30 -2.42
CA PRO A 348 8.60 -7.08 -1.38
C PRO A 348 7.19 -6.96 -1.95
N GLY A 349 6.26 -7.76 -1.41
CA GLY A 349 4.88 -7.86 -1.91
C GLY A 349 4.70 -8.71 -3.17
N ALA A 350 5.74 -9.38 -3.68
CA ALA A 350 5.67 -10.32 -4.81
C ALA A 350 5.31 -11.76 -4.39
N GLY A 351 5.07 -12.03 -3.11
CA GLY A 351 4.79 -13.39 -2.63
C GLY A 351 3.45 -13.98 -3.09
N ALA A 352 2.61 -13.20 -3.78
CA ALA A 352 1.41 -13.71 -4.40
C ALA A 352 1.77 -14.59 -5.61
N PRO A 353 1.09 -15.72 -5.83
CA PRO A 353 1.46 -16.69 -6.88
C PRO A 353 1.50 -16.09 -8.29
N ASP A 354 0.60 -15.15 -8.61
CA ASP A 354 0.53 -14.48 -9.91
C ASP A 354 1.73 -13.55 -10.17
N ARG A 355 2.41 -13.12 -9.11
CA ARG A 355 3.62 -12.28 -9.15
C ARG A 355 4.86 -13.15 -9.18
N LEU A 356 4.88 -14.25 -8.41
CA LEU A 356 5.94 -15.25 -8.49
C LEU A 356 6.09 -15.81 -9.91
N ALA A 357 4.97 -16.11 -10.59
CA ALA A 357 4.97 -16.58 -11.98
C ALA A 357 5.56 -15.59 -13.01
N ARG A 358 5.82 -14.33 -12.61
CA ARG A 358 6.43 -13.31 -13.49
C ARG A 358 7.95 -13.26 -13.38
N VAL A 359 8.54 -14.03 -12.48
CA VAL A 359 10.00 -14.15 -12.40
C VAL A 359 10.49 -14.93 -13.61
N VAL A 360 11.47 -14.37 -14.32
CA VAL A 360 12.03 -14.93 -15.55
C VAL A 360 13.54 -15.00 -15.40
N VAL A 361 14.15 -16.05 -15.91
CA VAL A 361 15.60 -16.15 -16.06
C VAL A 361 15.94 -16.00 -17.54
N ARG A 362 16.83 -15.07 -17.86
CA ARG A 362 17.45 -14.96 -19.18
C ARG A 362 18.73 -15.78 -19.18
N ILE A 363 18.78 -16.82 -20.00
CA ILE A 363 19.96 -17.66 -20.24
C ILE A 363 20.40 -17.41 -21.68
N GLY A 364 21.51 -16.67 -21.86
CA GLY A 364 21.93 -16.16 -23.15
C GLY A 364 20.84 -15.28 -23.78
N ARG A 365 20.24 -15.77 -24.87
CA ARG A 365 19.14 -15.10 -25.60
C ARG A 365 17.75 -15.63 -25.25
N VAL A 366 17.66 -16.70 -24.47
CA VAL A 366 16.40 -17.40 -24.17
C VAL A 366 15.83 -16.91 -22.85
N HIS A 367 14.52 -16.67 -22.80
CA HIS A 367 13.80 -16.31 -21.58
C HIS A 367 13.04 -17.52 -21.05
N VAL A 368 13.34 -17.92 -19.82
CA VAL A 368 12.78 -19.08 -19.15
C VAL A 368 11.93 -18.60 -17.99
N HIS A 369 10.65 -18.95 -17.98
CA HIS A 369 9.80 -18.71 -16.82
C HIS A 369 10.23 -19.61 -15.67
N VAL A 370 10.39 -19.03 -14.48
CA VAL A 370 10.73 -19.83 -13.29
C VAL A 370 9.51 -20.68 -12.92
N PRO A 371 9.61 -22.01 -12.89
CA PRO A 371 8.48 -22.87 -12.62
C PRO A 371 8.01 -22.73 -11.17
N LEU A 372 6.70 -22.62 -10.97
CA LEU A 372 6.08 -22.66 -9.66
C LEU A 372 6.14 -24.10 -9.10
N VAL A 373 6.93 -24.32 -8.06
CA VAL A 373 7.02 -25.62 -7.36
C VAL A 373 6.25 -25.52 -6.05
N PRO A 374 5.02 -26.06 -5.99
CA PRO A 374 4.17 -25.94 -4.80
C PRO A 374 4.69 -26.82 -3.66
N VAL A 375 4.59 -26.30 -2.44
CA VAL A 375 4.81 -27.05 -1.20
C VAL A 375 3.70 -26.72 -0.22
N ALA A 376 3.54 -27.52 0.83
CA ALA A 376 2.56 -27.24 1.87
C ALA A 376 2.72 -25.80 2.40
N GLY A 377 1.69 -24.97 2.21
CA GLY A 377 1.68 -23.58 2.67
C GLY A 377 2.35 -22.56 1.74
N GLY A 378 2.95 -22.93 0.61
CA GLY A 378 3.64 -21.97 -0.26
C GLY A 378 4.30 -22.56 -1.51
N PHE A 379 5.46 -22.01 -1.85
CA PHE A 379 6.27 -22.42 -3.00
C PHE A 379 7.72 -22.57 -2.57
N ALA A 380 8.37 -23.64 -3.03
CA ALA A 380 9.81 -23.80 -2.88
C ALA A 380 10.58 -23.03 -3.98
N ASN A 381 9.94 -22.81 -5.12
CA ASN A 381 10.47 -22.07 -6.26
C ASN A 381 9.33 -21.29 -6.92
N PRO A 382 9.51 -20.00 -7.27
CA PRO A 382 10.64 -19.11 -6.96
C PRO A 382 10.82 -18.84 -5.46
N ALA A 383 12.06 -18.77 -4.99
CA ALA A 383 12.41 -18.24 -3.66
C ALA A 383 13.29 -16.98 -3.78
N ASP A 384 13.34 -16.16 -2.72
CA ASP A 384 14.06 -14.88 -2.77
C ASP A 384 15.58 -15.03 -2.96
N THR A 385 16.15 -16.13 -2.47
CA THR A 385 17.59 -16.38 -2.49
C THR A 385 18.03 -17.47 -3.45
N VAL A 386 17.09 -18.28 -3.95
CA VAL A 386 17.37 -19.43 -4.79
C VAL A 386 16.27 -19.58 -5.85
N LEU A 387 16.67 -19.80 -7.10
CA LEU A 387 15.77 -20.19 -8.18
C LEU A 387 16.29 -21.47 -8.81
N THR A 388 15.38 -22.39 -9.13
CA THR A 388 15.70 -23.59 -9.91
C THR A 388 15.01 -23.50 -11.25
N VAL A 389 15.78 -23.57 -12.33
CA VAL A 389 15.24 -23.52 -13.71
C VAL A 389 15.93 -24.54 -14.60
N PRO A 390 15.22 -25.17 -15.54
CA PRO A 390 15.85 -26.01 -16.55
C PRO A 390 16.62 -25.14 -17.55
N VAL A 391 17.75 -25.65 -18.03
CA VAL A 391 18.47 -25.08 -19.19
C VAL A 391 17.74 -25.50 -20.46
N PRO A 392 17.15 -24.57 -21.23
CA PRO A 392 16.44 -24.91 -22.46
C PRO A 392 17.38 -25.52 -23.50
N VAL A 393 16.84 -26.38 -24.36
CA VAL A 393 17.57 -26.99 -25.47
C VAL A 393 17.93 -25.98 -26.55
N GLU A 394 17.26 -24.82 -26.58
CA GLU A 394 17.52 -23.71 -27.49
C GLU A 394 18.72 -22.85 -27.08
N VAL A 395 19.34 -23.13 -25.92
CA VAL A 395 20.56 -22.43 -25.49
C VAL A 395 21.75 -22.97 -26.28
N GLU A 396 22.45 -22.08 -26.97
CA GLU A 396 23.69 -22.42 -27.69
C GLU A 396 24.76 -22.89 -26.68
N PRO A 397 25.45 -24.02 -26.94
CA PRO A 397 26.57 -24.47 -26.13
C PRO A 397 27.72 -23.43 -26.10
N GLY A 398 28.40 -23.35 -24.96
CA GLY A 398 29.52 -22.45 -24.69
C GLY A 398 29.25 -21.49 -23.53
N LEU A 399 30.01 -20.39 -23.51
CA LEU A 399 29.89 -19.35 -22.49
C LEU A 399 28.61 -18.53 -22.70
N VAL A 400 27.70 -18.60 -21.74
CA VAL A 400 26.41 -17.88 -21.76
C VAL A 400 26.18 -17.09 -20.48
N ASP A 401 25.59 -15.90 -20.64
CA ASP A 401 25.19 -15.04 -19.53
C ASP A 401 23.88 -15.54 -18.89
N VAL A 402 23.83 -15.62 -17.57
CA VAL A 402 22.60 -15.83 -16.79
C VAL A 402 22.22 -14.55 -16.06
N GLN A 403 20.95 -14.16 -16.18
CA GLN A 403 20.36 -13.04 -15.46
C GLN A 403 18.94 -13.38 -14.99
N VAL A 404 18.56 -12.82 -13.85
CA VAL A 404 17.18 -12.90 -13.35
C VAL A 404 16.49 -11.58 -13.61
N VAL A 405 15.27 -11.67 -14.13
CA VAL A 405 14.32 -10.56 -14.25
C VAL A 405 13.23 -10.77 -13.22
N THR A 406 13.17 -9.89 -12.24
CA THR A 406 12.20 -10.02 -11.14
C THR A 406 10.79 -9.66 -11.59
N ALA A 407 9.79 -9.99 -10.77
CA ALA A 407 8.40 -9.59 -11.03
C ALA A 407 8.20 -8.07 -11.15
N ALA A 408 9.13 -7.27 -10.63
CA ALA A 408 9.16 -5.81 -10.74
C ALA A 408 9.84 -5.31 -12.03
N GLY A 409 10.35 -6.21 -12.87
CA GLY A 409 11.05 -5.90 -14.12
C GLY A 409 12.49 -5.44 -13.93
N VAL A 410 13.11 -5.69 -12.76
CA VAL A 410 14.50 -5.32 -12.51
C VAL A 410 15.41 -6.48 -12.88
N GLU A 411 16.40 -6.22 -13.73
CA GLU A 411 17.43 -7.20 -14.12
C GLU A 411 18.58 -7.24 -13.10
N THR A 412 19.09 -8.43 -12.82
CA THR A 412 20.30 -8.65 -12.02
C THR A 412 21.59 -8.36 -12.80
N ASN A 413 22.73 -8.44 -12.11
CA ASN A 413 24.02 -8.63 -12.76
C ASN A 413 24.03 -9.91 -13.61
N ARG A 414 24.94 -9.93 -14.59
CA ARG A 414 25.26 -11.10 -15.42
C ARG A 414 26.24 -11.99 -14.70
N VAL A 415 26.03 -13.30 -14.80
CA VAL A 415 26.96 -14.33 -14.37
C VAL A 415 27.15 -15.27 -15.54
N GLU A 416 28.39 -15.42 -15.99
CA GLU A 416 28.74 -16.33 -17.08
C GLU A 416 28.78 -17.77 -16.56
N ILE A 417 28.20 -18.68 -17.34
CA ILE A 417 28.32 -20.14 -17.15
C ILE A 417 28.76 -20.78 -18.46
N ASP A 418 29.38 -21.96 -18.37
CA ASP A 418 29.73 -22.77 -19.52
C ASP A 418 28.70 -23.90 -19.69
N VAL A 419 27.99 -23.90 -20.81
CA VAL A 419 26.98 -24.90 -21.16
C VAL A 419 27.55 -25.87 -22.19
N THR A 420 27.45 -27.15 -21.90
CA THR A 420 27.89 -28.24 -22.77
C THR A 420 26.68 -28.93 -23.42
N ASP A 421 26.92 -29.67 -24.50
CA ASP A 421 25.88 -30.47 -25.18
C ASP A 421 25.27 -31.54 -24.27
#